data_AF-A0AAW6LR08-F1
#
_entry.id   AF-A0AAW6LR08-F1
#
_cell.length_a   1.000
_cell.length_b   1.000
_cell.length_c   1.000
_cell.angle_alpha   90.00
_cell.angle_beta   90.00
_cell.angle_gamma   90.00
#
_symmetry.space_group_name_H-M   'P 1'
#
loop_
_entity.id
_entity.type
_entity.pdbx_description
1 polymer ?
#
loop_
_entity_poly.entity_id
_entity_poly.type
_entity_poly.pdbx_seq_one_letter_code
_entity_poly.pdbx_strand_id
1 'polypeptide(L)'
;MATDANLGPCVICGDLDNPTLEHIIPQALLLRMGVEPATTADHPFTTSLCNDCNTATSKLHNNTDLLDLIETGAPVSQNTLRALAFWIVWITLLLGVKRGGDVWPIEDARQRLQSRFSDRSGGGVPKGTRVYAALVNEDETSTLSAQYSILLRNDPRVILDHANFPTGYRPSGAKTAAAVLRVGNLVVMVLGPTWSSGPDHISLIDKAAADIGLTPIWPSTNPEITLTPHTVALKEVWNLFVCTPFTTRNNELLPAALRALESAVSYLDPSTET
;
A
#
# COMPACT_ATOMS: atom_id res chain seq x y z
N MET A 1 -28.53 -12.94 -16.68
CA MET A 1 -28.51 -11.50 -17.00
C MET A 1 -28.74 -10.76 -15.70
N ALA A 2 -27.68 -10.25 -15.08
CA ALA A 2 -27.82 -9.41 -13.90
C ALA A 2 -28.34 -8.04 -14.37
N THR A 3 -29.49 -7.65 -13.85
CA THR A 3 -30.14 -6.36 -14.09
C THR A 3 -29.25 -5.22 -13.59
N ASP A 4 -29.15 -4.17 -14.40
CA ASP A 4 -28.41 -2.93 -14.19
C ASP A 4 -28.46 -2.42 -12.75
N ALA A 5 -27.47 -2.79 -11.94
CA ALA A 5 -27.00 -1.87 -10.93
C ALA A 5 -26.44 -0.67 -11.71
N ASN A 6 -26.93 0.55 -11.45
CA ASN A 6 -26.38 1.77 -12.05
C ASN A 6 -24.86 1.79 -11.84
N LEU A 7 -24.12 1.32 -12.84
CA LEU A 7 -22.68 1.33 -12.82
C LEU A 7 -22.28 2.80 -12.92
N GLY A 8 -21.64 3.29 -11.87
CA GLY A 8 -21.10 4.65 -11.85
C GLY A 8 -20.06 4.86 -12.96
N PRO A 9 -19.54 6.08 -13.11
CA PRO A 9 -18.49 6.37 -14.08
C PRO A 9 -17.28 5.44 -13.91
N CYS A 10 -16.51 5.29 -14.99
CA CYS A 10 -15.23 4.60 -14.95
C CYS A 10 -14.38 5.13 -13.79
N VAL A 11 -13.91 4.22 -12.93
CA VAL A 11 -13.25 4.60 -11.68
C VAL A 11 -11.94 5.39 -11.92
N ILE A 12 -11.30 5.14 -13.07
CA ILE A 12 -10.00 5.72 -13.46
C ILE A 12 -10.18 7.07 -14.14
N CYS A 13 -10.94 7.13 -15.24
CA CYS A 13 -11.05 8.33 -16.08
C CYS A 13 -12.32 9.17 -15.84
N GLY A 14 -13.29 8.66 -15.08
CA GLY A 14 -14.57 9.33 -14.87
C GLY A 14 -15.53 9.25 -16.05
N ASP A 15 -15.16 8.54 -17.12
CA ASP A 15 -15.97 8.38 -18.33
C ASP A 15 -17.30 7.66 -18.02
N LEU A 16 -18.38 8.16 -18.60
CA LEU A 16 -19.74 7.65 -18.45
C LEU A 16 -20.13 6.71 -19.60
N ASP A 17 -19.32 6.63 -20.66
CA ASP A 17 -19.65 5.84 -21.84
C ASP A 17 -19.43 4.34 -21.58
N ASN A 18 -20.55 3.62 -21.42
CA ASN A 18 -20.66 2.16 -21.30
C ASN A 18 -19.65 1.51 -20.35
N PRO A 19 -19.52 1.96 -19.08
CA PRO A 19 -18.66 1.28 -18.16
C PRO A 19 -19.22 -0.10 -17.81
N THR A 20 -18.34 -1.09 -17.73
CA THR A 20 -18.67 -2.46 -17.34
C THR A 20 -18.17 -2.75 -15.93
N LEU A 21 -18.82 -3.72 -15.27
CA LEU A 21 -18.35 -4.23 -13.98
C LEU A 21 -17.20 -5.20 -14.22
N GLU A 22 -16.02 -4.84 -13.75
CA GLU A 22 -14.78 -5.59 -13.96
C GLU A 22 -14.11 -5.95 -12.64
N HIS A 23 -13.32 -7.03 -12.64
CA HIS A 23 -12.48 -7.36 -11.50
C HIS A 23 -11.12 -6.66 -11.60
N ILE A 24 -10.70 -5.97 -10.54
CA ILE A 24 -9.37 -5.35 -10.39
C ILE A 24 -8.27 -6.43 -10.43
N ILE A 25 -8.58 -7.63 -9.90
CA ILE A 25 -7.72 -8.81 -9.95
C ILE A 25 -8.53 -9.91 -10.65
N PRO A 26 -7.99 -10.58 -11.71
CA PRO A 26 -8.71 -11.62 -12.42
C PRO A 26 -9.26 -12.69 -11.48
N GLN A 27 -10.47 -13.18 -11.76
CA GLN A 27 -11.15 -14.17 -10.91
C GLN A 27 -10.32 -15.42 -10.67
N ALA A 28 -9.59 -15.90 -11.70
CA ALA A 28 -8.68 -17.02 -11.56
C ALA A 28 -7.59 -16.78 -10.52
N LEU A 29 -7.08 -15.55 -10.43
CA LEU A 29 -6.09 -15.16 -9.43
C LEU A 29 -6.72 -14.96 -8.04
N LEU A 30 -7.93 -14.40 -7.96
CA LEU A 30 -8.68 -14.31 -6.70
C LEU A 30 -8.91 -15.70 -6.07
N LEU A 31 -9.33 -16.68 -6.87
CA LEU A 31 -9.49 -18.06 -6.42
C LEU A 31 -8.19 -18.63 -5.87
N ARG A 32 -7.05 -18.37 -6.52
CA ARG A 32 -5.71 -18.77 -6.04
C ARG A 32 -5.30 -18.04 -4.75
N MET A 33 -5.85 -16.86 -4.49
CA MET A 33 -5.67 -16.12 -3.24
C MET A 33 -6.63 -16.58 -2.13
N GLY A 34 -7.49 -17.58 -2.38
CA GLY A 34 -8.52 -18.02 -1.45
C GLY A 34 -9.67 -17.03 -1.29
N VAL A 35 -9.84 -16.11 -2.24
CA VAL A 35 -10.93 -15.12 -2.27
C VAL A 35 -11.98 -15.58 -3.27
N GLU A 36 -13.21 -15.82 -2.79
CA GLU A 36 -14.32 -16.16 -3.67
C GLU A 36 -14.67 -14.97 -4.58
N PRO A 37 -14.63 -15.14 -5.92
CA PRO A 37 -15.01 -14.07 -6.83
C PRO A 37 -16.53 -13.85 -6.77
N ALA A 38 -16.96 -12.61 -6.54
CA ALA A 38 -18.36 -12.25 -6.67
C ALA A 38 -18.62 -11.40 -7.93
N THR A 39 -19.86 -11.42 -8.39
CA THR A 39 -20.35 -10.65 -9.56
C THR A 39 -21.07 -9.36 -9.16
N THR A 40 -21.01 -8.97 -7.89
CA THR A 40 -21.69 -7.78 -7.35
C THR A 40 -20.73 -6.61 -7.25
N ALA A 41 -21.23 -5.38 -7.48
CA ALA A 41 -20.42 -4.15 -7.43
C ALA A 41 -19.88 -3.79 -6.03
N ASP A 42 -20.42 -4.43 -4.98
CA ASP A 42 -20.00 -4.27 -3.59
C ASP A 42 -18.78 -5.14 -3.25
N HIS A 43 -18.42 -6.08 -4.12
CA HIS A 43 -17.26 -6.93 -3.89
C HIS A 43 -15.98 -6.08 -3.93
N PRO A 44 -15.06 -6.23 -2.95
CA PRO A 44 -13.91 -5.34 -2.75
C PRO A 44 -12.93 -5.30 -3.93
N PHE A 45 -12.96 -6.32 -4.79
CA PHE A 45 -12.12 -6.43 -5.99
C PHE A 45 -12.87 -6.15 -7.29
N THR A 46 -14.12 -5.65 -7.23
CA THR A 46 -14.86 -5.26 -8.43
C THR A 46 -14.92 -3.73 -8.56
N THR A 47 -14.91 -3.24 -9.79
CA THR A 47 -15.02 -1.81 -10.07
C THR A 47 -15.61 -1.55 -11.44
N SER A 48 -16.11 -0.33 -11.65
CA SER A 48 -16.63 0.14 -12.93
C SER A 48 -15.46 0.63 -13.81
N LEU A 49 -15.29 0.09 -15.01
CA LEU A 49 -14.26 0.51 -15.98
C LEU A 49 -14.86 0.70 -17.37
N CYS A 50 -14.43 1.74 -18.09
CA CYS A 50 -14.66 1.82 -19.54
C CYS A 50 -13.77 0.81 -20.28
N ASN A 51 -14.10 0.49 -21.54
CA ASN A 51 -13.39 -0.50 -22.36
C ASN A 51 -11.88 -0.26 -22.45
N ASP A 52 -11.46 0.98 -22.62
CA ASP A 52 -10.04 1.35 -22.74
C ASP A 52 -9.29 1.10 -21.44
N CYS A 53 -9.89 1.52 -20.32
CA CYS A 53 -9.35 1.30 -18.99
C CYS A 53 -9.29 -0.19 -18.64
N ASN A 54 -10.33 -0.96 -18.96
CA ASN A 54 -10.35 -2.41 -18.75
C ASN A 54 -9.26 -3.12 -19.58
N THR A 55 -9.09 -2.72 -20.83
CA THR A 55 -8.01 -3.25 -21.69
C THR A 55 -6.63 -2.92 -21.12
N ALA A 56 -6.45 -1.73 -20.55
CA ALA A 56 -5.19 -1.32 -19.95
C ALA A 56 -4.89 -2.03 -18.62
N THR A 57 -5.88 -2.18 -17.74
CA THR A 57 -5.74 -2.91 -16.47
C THR A 57 -5.49 -4.39 -16.70
N SER A 58 -6.18 -5.01 -17.66
CA SER A 58 -5.97 -6.42 -18.03
C SER A 58 -4.51 -6.75 -18.33
N LYS A 59 -3.77 -5.83 -18.96
CA LYS A 59 -2.33 -6.01 -19.27
C LYS A 59 -1.45 -6.08 -18.03
N LEU A 60 -1.88 -5.57 -16.87
CA LEU A 60 -1.12 -5.71 -15.62
C LEU A 60 -0.96 -7.17 -15.21
N HIS A 61 -1.91 -8.03 -15.60
CA HIS A 61 -1.97 -9.44 -15.19
C HIS A 61 -1.24 -10.38 -16.15
N ASN A 62 -0.68 -9.86 -17.26
CA ASN A 62 -0.01 -10.65 -18.29
C ASN A 62 1.47 -10.85 -17.96
N ASN A 63 1.77 -11.50 -16.83
CA ASN A 63 3.13 -11.87 -16.44
C ASN A 63 3.12 -13.24 -15.74
N THR A 64 3.50 -14.29 -16.46
CA THR A 64 3.48 -15.67 -15.94
C THR A 64 4.39 -15.85 -14.73
N ASP A 65 5.63 -15.34 -14.79
CA ASP A 65 6.59 -15.51 -13.70
C ASP A 65 6.11 -14.85 -12.38
N LEU A 66 5.36 -13.75 -12.49
CA LEU A 66 4.68 -13.12 -11.35
C LEU A 66 3.58 -14.04 -10.79
N LEU A 67 2.76 -14.62 -11.66
CA LEU A 67 1.66 -15.49 -11.24
C LEU A 67 2.19 -16.75 -10.55
N ASP A 68 3.28 -17.34 -11.07
CA ASP A 68 3.95 -18.48 -10.45
C ASP A 68 4.52 -18.13 -9.07
N LEU A 69 5.14 -16.94 -8.94
CA LEU A 69 5.63 -16.42 -7.66
C LEU A 69 4.49 -16.24 -6.65
N ILE A 70 3.35 -15.70 -7.07
CA ILE A 70 2.17 -15.52 -6.20
C ILE A 70 1.62 -16.87 -5.72
N GLU A 71 1.51 -17.83 -6.63
CA GLU A 71 0.89 -19.13 -6.35
C GLU A 71 1.79 -20.05 -5.53
N THR A 72 3.06 -20.15 -5.89
CA THR A 72 3.97 -21.14 -5.32
C THR A 72 4.97 -20.54 -4.32
N GLY A 73 5.12 -19.22 -4.30
CA GLY A 73 6.21 -18.55 -3.60
C GLY A 73 7.56 -18.62 -4.33
N ALA A 74 7.61 -19.20 -5.54
CA ALA A 74 8.83 -19.41 -6.32
C ALA A 74 8.60 -19.21 -7.83
N PRO A 75 9.66 -18.94 -8.63
CA PRO A 75 11.02 -18.65 -8.20
C PRO A 75 11.16 -17.23 -7.64
N VAL A 76 11.94 -17.08 -6.57
CA VAL A 76 12.33 -15.77 -6.04
C VAL A 76 13.55 -15.28 -6.83
N SER A 77 13.36 -14.21 -7.60
CA SER A 77 14.42 -13.56 -8.38
C SER A 77 14.20 -12.05 -8.40
N GLN A 78 15.23 -11.27 -8.73
CA GLN A 78 15.05 -9.83 -8.89
C GLN A 78 13.96 -9.46 -9.91
N ASN A 79 13.83 -10.24 -10.99
CA ASN A 79 12.84 -9.97 -12.03
C ASN A 79 11.43 -10.25 -11.53
N THR A 80 11.20 -11.39 -10.86
CA THR A 80 9.89 -11.74 -10.31
C THR A 80 9.48 -10.80 -9.17
N LEU A 81 10.42 -10.40 -8.30
CA LEU A 81 10.16 -9.43 -7.24
C LEU A 81 9.90 -8.01 -7.77
N ARG A 82 10.61 -7.59 -8.82
CA ARG A 82 10.33 -6.31 -9.51
C ARG A 82 8.97 -6.33 -10.18
N ALA A 83 8.60 -7.43 -10.83
CA ALA A 83 7.28 -7.61 -11.42
C ALA A 83 6.18 -7.57 -10.35
N LEU A 84 6.40 -8.22 -9.21
CA LEU A 84 5.49 -8.19 -8.06
C LEU A 84 5.33 -6.77 -7.50
N ALA A 85 6.44 -6.07 -7.24
CA ALA A 85 6.41 -4.70 -6.75
C ALA A 85 5.72 -3.74 -7.71
N PHE A 86 5.95 -3.90 -9.02
CA PHE A 86 5.26 -3.14 -10.04
C PHE A 86 3.76 -3.41 -10.01
N TRP A 87 3.38 -4.68 -10.10
CA TRP A 87 1.99 -5.10 -10.15
C TRP A 87 1.22 -4.64 -8.91
N ILE A 88 1.71 -4.93 -7.71
CA ILE A 88 0.98 -4.67 -6.47
C ILE A 88 0.75 -3.18 -6.23
N VAL A 89 1.67 -2.32 -6.66
CA VAL A 89 1.50 -0.87 -6.50
C VAL A 89 0.36 -0.36 -7.37
N TRP A 90 0.25 -0.83 -8.61
CA TRP A 90 -0.87 -0.48 -9.48
C TRP A 90 -2.20 -1.06 -8.99
N ILE A 91 -2.21 -2.29 -8.48
CA ILE A 91 -3.38 -2.88 -7.83
C ILE A 91 -3.80 -2.08 -6.59
N THR A 92 -2.85 -1.64 -5.77
CA THR A 92 -3.11 -0.82 -4.58
C THR A 92 -3.72 0.53 -4.97
N LEU A 93 -3.24 1.16 -6.05
CA LEU A 93 -3.82 2.40 -6.57
C LEU A 93 -5.27 2.17 -7.05
N LEU A 94 -5.54 1.10 -7.79
CA LEU A 94 -6.90 0.75 -8.25
C LEU A 94 -7.86 0.51 -7.07
N LEU A 95 -7.43 -0.28 -6.08
CA LEU A 95 -8.19 -0.54 -4.86
C LEU A 95 -8.42 0.75 -4.07
N GLY A 96 -7.40 1.61 -3.98
CA GLY A 96 -7.49 2.91 -3.32
C GLY A 96 -8.54 3.80 -3.96
N VAL A 97 -8.55 3.93 -5.29
CA VAL A 97 -9.57 4.74 -5.99
C VAL A 97 -10.97 4.17 -5.78
N LYS A 98 -11.14 2.84 -5.86
CA LYS A 98 -12.43 2.18 -5.60
C LYS A 98 -12.95 2.44 -4.18
N ARG A 99 -12.07 2.47 -3.17
CA ARG A 99 -12.41 2.65 -1.75
C ARG A 99 -12.57 4.13 -1.33
N GLY A 100 -12.26 5.07 -2.22
CA GLY A 100 -12.27 6.50 -1.91
C GLY A 100 -10.95 7.05 -1.36
N GLY A 101 -9.88 6.27 -1.40
CA GLY A 101 -8.53 6.62 -0.93
C GLY A 101 -7.88 5.48 -0.14
N ASP A 102 -6.55 5.48 -0.10
CA ASP A 102 -5.75 4.56 0.72
C ASP A 102 -4.40 5.23 1.06
N VAL A 103 -3.28 4.55 0.83
CA VAL A 103 -1.90 5.06 0.87
C VAL A 103 -1.71 6.33 0.05
N TRP A 104 -2.46 6.50 -1.05
CA TRP A 104 -2.51 7.73 -1.83
C TRP A 104 -3.88 8.41 -1.73
N PRO A 105 -3.93 9.75 -1.82
CA PRO A 105 -5.17 10.46 -2.08
C PRO A 105 -5.84 9.97 -3.37
N ILE A 106 -7.18 9.99 -3.40
CA ILE A 106 -7.96 9.48 -4.54
C ILE A 106 -7.58 10.15 -5.87
N GLU A 107 -7.44 11.48 -5.89
CA GLU A 107 -7.13 12.22 -7.12
C GLU A 107 -5.70 11.96 -7.60
N ASP A 108 -4.73 11.92 -6.68
CA ASP A 108 -3.35 11.52 -6.99
C ASP A 108 -3.30 10.11 -7.59
N ALA A 109 -4.08 9.18 -7.03
CA ALA A 109 -4.13 7.81 -7.50
C ALA A 109 -4.75 7.73 -8.90
N ARG A 110 -5.86 8.44 -9.15
CA ARG A 110 -6.48 8.56 -10.48
C ARG A 110 -5.52 9.12 -11.50
N GLN A 111 -4.87 10.24 -11.20
CA GLN A 111 -3.93 10.89 -12.12
C GLN A 111 -2.80 9.92 -12.51
N ARG A 112 -2.24 9.18 -11.53
CA ARG A 112 -1.18 8.19 -11.80
C ARG A 112 -1.66 7.04 -12.67
N LEU A 113 -2.86 6.51 -12.41
CA LEU A 113 -3.46 5.44 -13.20
C LEU A 113 -3.72 5.90 -14.63
N GLN A 114 -4.28 7.10 -14.80
CA GLN A 114 -4.49 7.70 -16.12
C GLN A 114 -3.19 7.86 -16.89
N SER A 115 -2.16 8.49 -16.30
CA SER A 115 -0.86 8.65 -16.95
C SER A 115 -0.23 7.31 -17.33
N ARG A 116 -0.34 6.30 -16.45
CA ARG A 116 0.19 4.96 -16.71
C ARG A 116 -0.48 4.26 -17.87
N PHE A 117 -1.78 4.44 -18.02
CA PHE A 117 -2.58 3.75 -19.03
C PHE A 117 -2.71 4.54 -20.34
N SER A 118 -2.48 5.86 -20.31
CA SER A 118 -2.34 6.70 -21.50
C SER A 118 -0.98 6.50 -22.19
N ASP A 119 0.09 6.35 -21.41
CA ASP A 119 1.44 6.26 -21.96
C ASP A 119 1.80 4.82 -22.36
N ARG A 120 2.13 4.63 -23.65
CA ARG A 120 2.59 3.35 -24.22
C ARG A 120 3.91 2.85 -23.63
N SER A 121 4.61 3.66 -22.82
CA SER A 121 5.94 3.38 -22.26
C SER A 121 5.92 2.76 -20.86
N GLY A 122 4.76 2.46 -20.28
CA GLY A 122 4.67 1.71 -19.03
C GLY A 122 5.32 2.43 -17.85
N GLY A 123 4.62 3.40 -17.26
CA GLY A 123 5.08 4.12 -16.07
C GLY A 123 5.57 3.18 -14.97
N GLY A 124 6.77 3.45 -14.42
CA GLY A 124 7.38 2.70 -13.33
C GLY A 124 6.66 2.90 -11.98
N VAL A 125 7.14 2.20 -10.94
CA VAL A 125 6.63 2.38 -9.57
C VAL A 125 6.78 3.86 -9.16
N PRO A 126 5.72 4.52 -8.64
CA PRO A 126 5.78 5.90 -8.17
C PRO A 126 6.96 6.17 -7.23
N LYS A 127 7.67 7.29 -7.47
CA LYS A 127 8.86 7.68 -6.69
C LYS A 127 8.54 7.77 -5.19
N GLY A 128 9.42 7.22 -4.37
CA GLY A 128 9.29 7.22 -2.91
C GLY A 128 8.43 6.10 -2.34
N THR A 129 7.77 5.29 -3.19
CA THR A 129 7.06 4.08 -2.76
C THR A 129 8.05 3.01 -2.35
N ARG A 130 7.75 2.32 -1.24
CA ARG A 130 8.46 1.11 -0.83
C ARG A 130 7.51 -0.08 -0.85
N VAL A 131 8.03 -1.23 -1.24
CA VAL A 131 7.28 -2.48 -1.24
C VAL A 131 8.08 -3.52 -0.49
N TYR A 132 7.42 -4.19 0.42
CA TYR A 132 7.97 -5.30 1.19
C TYR A 132 7.14 -6.55 0.96
N ALA A 133 7.78 -7.70 1.00
CA ALA A 133 7.09 -8.98 0.87
C ALA A 133 7.60 -9.98 1.91
N ALA A 134 6.72 -10.90 2.28
CA ALA A 134 7.00 -12.07 3.08
C ALA A 134 6.35 -13.28 2.43
N LEU A 135 7.01 -14.43 2.54
CA LEU A 135 6.41 -15.72 2.24
C LEU A 135 5.78 -16.25 3.54
N VAL A 136 4.50 -16.58 3.48
CA VAL A 136 3.69 -16.93 4.66
C VAL A 136 3.72 -18.44 4.88
N ASN A 137 3.92 -18.85 6.12
CA ASN A 137 3.61 -20.21 6.58
C ASN A 137 2.17 -20.25 7.13
N GLU A 138 1.48 -21.39 7.04
CA GLU A 138 0.03 -21.51 7.34
C GLU A 138 -0.36 -21.14 8.78
N ASP A 139 0.60 -21.12 9.72
CA ASP A 139 0.37 -20.76 11.11
C ASP A 139 0.43 -19.24 11.32
N GLU A 140 -0.64 -18.66 11.88
CA GLU A 140 -0.66 -17.27 12.39
C GLU A 140 -0.35 -17.24 13.88
N THR A 141 0.73 -16.58 14.28
CA THR A 141 1.02 -16.22 15.66
C THR A 141 1.20 -14.72 15.73
N SER A 142 0.42 -14.06 16.58
CA SER A 142 0.55 -12.63 16.82
C SER A 142 1.46 -12.39 18.01
N THR A 143 2.57 -11.72 17.77
CA THR A 143 3.37 -11.05 18.79
C THR A 143 3.28 -9.56 18.54
N LEU A 144 2.54 -8.85 19.40
CA LEU A 144 2.34 -7.40 19.32
C LEU A 144 3.67 -6.67 19.13
N SER A 145 3.98 -6.35 17.88
CA SER A 145 5.18 -5.63 17.47
C SER A 145 4.99 -4.12 17.63
N ALA A 146 6.10 -3.38 17.69
CA ALA A 146 6.06 -1.93 17.83
C ALA A 146 5.33 -1.28 16.65
N GLN A 147 4.42 -0.35 16.95
CA GLN A 147 3.79 0.51 15.96
C GLN A 147 4.58 1.81 15.84
N TYR A 148 4.76 2.28 14.61
CA TYR A 148 5.50 3.49 14.32
C TYR A 148 4.58 4.58 13.75
N SER A 149 4.63 5.77 14.33
CA SER A 149 4.02 6.95 13.75
C SER A 149 4.89 7.48 12.61
N ILE A 150 4.29 7.63 11.44
CA ILE A 150 4.97 8.11 10.22
C ILE A 150 4.04 9.02 9.41
N LEU A 151 4.59 9.99 8.70
CA LEU A 151 3.80 10.86 7.83
C LEU A 151 3.99 10.54 6.36
N LEU A 152 2.87 10.40 5.65
CA LEU A 152 2.85 10.36 4.19
C LEU A 152 2.96 11.77 3.60
N ARG A 153 3.71 11.92 2.50
CA ARG A 153 3.92 13.22 1.83
C ARG A 153 2.64 13.84 1.30
N ASN A 154 1.73 13.00 0.84
CA ASN A 154 0.50 13.43 0.18
C ASN A 154 -0.69 13.36 1.14
N ASP A 155 -0.47 13.21 2.44
CA ASP A 155 -1.56 13.21 3.41
C ASP A 155 -2.05 14.65 3.63
N PRO A 156 -3.32 14.98 3.26
CA PRO A 156 -3.85 16.34 3.37
C PRO A 156 -3.97 16.84 4.82
N ARG A 157 -3.76 15.95 5.80
CA ARG A 157 -3.77 16.28 7.22
C ARG A 157 -2.45 16.88 7.69
N VAL A 158 -1.37 16.73 6.93
CA VAL A 158 -0.06 17.29 7.26
C VAL A 158 -0.07 18.79 6.97
N ILE A 159 0.27 19.59 7.97
CA ILE A 159 0.41 21.05 7.84
C ILE A 159 1.86 21.33 7.49
N LEU A 160 2.06 22.08 6.40
CA LEU A 160 3.36 22.48 5.91
C LEU A 160 3.63 23.95 6.22
N ASP A 161 4.90 24.30 6.44
CA ASP A 161 5.36 25.68 6.49
C ASP A 161 5.57 26.28 5.08
N HIS A 162 6.03 27.54 5.04
CA HIS A 162 6.34 28.25 3.81
C HIS A 162 7.48 27.62 2.98
N ALA A 163 8.30 26.76 3.58
CA ALA A 163 9.38 26.03 2.92
C ALA A 163 8.97 24.60 2.52
N ASN A 164 7.68 24.26 2.64
CA ASN A 164 7.12 22.94 2.40
C ASN A 164 7.66 21.84 3.33
N PHE A 165 7.98 22.16 4.58
CA PHE A 165 8.31 21.17 5.60
C PHE A 165 7.14 20.93 6.57
N PRO A 166 6.96 19.69 7.05
CA PRO A 166 5.91 19.36 7.99
C PRO A 166 6.14 20.01 9.35
N THR A 167 5.20 20.86 9.74
CA THR A 167 5.22 21.60 11.02
C THR A 167 4.03 21.29 11.92
N GLY A 168 2.99 20.65 11.38
CA GLY A 168 1.82 20.27 12.15
C GLY A 168 1.06 19.11 11.53
N TYR A 169 0.03 18.66 12.24
CA TYR A 169 -0.86 17.60 11.79
C TYR A 169 -2.28 17.85 12.28
N ARG A 170 -3.28 17.61 11.43
CA ARG A 170 -4.70 17.73 11.77
C ARG A 170 -5.27 16.35 12.10
N PRO A 171 -5.64 16.08 13.36
CA PRO A 171 -6.23 14.79 13.72
C PRO A 171 -7.56 14.57 13.00
N SER A 172 -7.65 13.52 12.19
CA SER A 172 -8.94 13.05 11.66
C SER A 172 -8.87 11.58 11.28
N GLY A 173 -9.49 10.72 12.11
CA GLY A 173 -9.56 9.28 11.92
C GLY A 173 -8.19 8.56 11.92
N ALA A 174 -8.19 7.30 12.34
CA ALA A 174 -7.02 6.45 12.13
C ALA A 174 -6.85 6.18 10.63
N LYS A 175 -5.63 6.32 10.12
CA LYS A 175 -5.26 5.96 8.75
C LYS A 175 -3.90 5.29 8.78
N THR A 176 -3.77 4.17 8.10
CA THR A 176 -2.49 3.48 7.92
C THR A 176 -1.68 4.13 6.82
N ALA A 177 -0.36 4.10 6.96
CA ALA A 177 0.55 4.61 5.92
C ALA A 177 0.78 3.58 4.80
N ALA A 178 0.39 2.33 5.06
CA ALA A 178 0.61 1.20 4.18
C ALA A 178 -0.70 0.50 3.81
N ALA A 179 -0.71 -0.05 2.61
CA ALA A 179 -1.69 -1.02 2.15
C ALA A 179 -1.07 -2.40 2.22
N VAL A 180 -1.86 -3.37 2.67
CA VAL A 180 -1.42 -4.76 2.79
C VAL A 180 -2.34 -5.64 1.99
N LEU A 181 -1.77 -6.56 1.23
CA LEU A 181 -2.51 -7.58 0.51
C LEU A 181 -1.82 -8.93 0.69
N ARG A 182 -2.60 -9.94 1.10
CA ARG A 182 -2.19 -11.33 0.98
C ARG A 182 -2.50 -11.80 -0.44
N VAL A 183 -1.50 -12.30 -1.15
CA VAL A 183 -1.61 -12.76 -2.53
C VAL A 183 -1.04 -14.18 -2.60
N GLY A 184 -1.93 -15.17 -2.54
CA GLY A 184 -1.53 -16.58 -2.45
C GLY A 184 -0.69 -16.83 -1.19
N ASN A 185 0.53 -17.32 -1.39
CA ASN A 185 1.48 -17.59 -0.29
C ASN A 185 2.28 -16.36 0.14
N LEU A 186 2.08 -15.20 -0.50
CA LEU A 186 2.80 -13.97 -0.17
C LEU A 186 1.93 -13.01 0.63
N VAL A 187 2.56 -12.28 1.54
CA VAL A 187 2.02 -11.03 2.10
C VAL A 187 2.87 -9.90 1.57
N VAL A 188 2.21 -8.90 1.00
CA VAL A 188 2.87 -7.74 0.40
C VAL A 188 2.35 -6.48 1.06
N MET A 189 3.28 -5.62 1.48
CA MET A 189 3.00 -4.33 2.07
C MET A 189 3.54 -3.23 1.15
N VAL A 190 2.66 -2.30 0.76
CA VAL A 190 2.99 -1.12 -0.03
C VAL A 190 2.95 0.10 0.88
N LEU A 191 4.10 0.72 1.10
CA LEU A 191 4.24 1.96 1.85
C LEU A 191 4.38 3.13 0.86
N GLY A 192 3.54 4.16 1.04
CA GLY A 192 3.56 5.35 0.21
C GLY A 192 4.80 6.23 0.46
N PRO A 193 4.97 7.31 -0.31
CA PRO A 193 6.05 8.26 -0.08
C PRO A 193 5.92 8.94 1.29
N THR A 194 6.98 8.89 2.10
CA THR A 194 6.99 9.41 3.46
C THR A 194 7.82 10.69 3.61
N TRP A 195 7.49 11.50 4.61
CA TRP A 195 8.36 12.59 5.07
C TRP A 195 9.54 12.03 5.84
N SER A 196 10.74 12.58 5.61
CA SER A 196 11.94 12.11 6.29
C SER A 196 11.93 12.48 7.78
N SER A 197 12.29 11.53 8.63
CA SER A 197 12.57 11.76 10.06
C SER A 197 14.03 12.11 10.34
N GLY A 198 14.92 12.02 9.35
CA GLY A 198 16.36 12.25 9.47
C GLY A 198 17.19 11.42 8.48
N PRO A 199 18.53 11.40 8.65
CA PRO A 199 19.45 10.66 7.77
C PRO A 199 19.14 9.16 7.65
N ASP A 200 18.73 8.52 8.75
CA ASP A 200 18.51 7.06 8.81
C ASP A 200 17.05 6.64 8.57
N HIS A 201 16.20 7.56 8.10
CA HIS A 201 14.76 7.35 7.98
C HIS A 201 14.41 6.05 7.23
N ILE A 202 15.07 5.79 6.09
CA ILE A 202 14.82 4.61 5.29
C ILE A 202 15.29 3.33 6.00
N SER A 203 16.47 3.37 6.63
CA SER A 203 17.00 2.23 7.39
C SER A 203 16.11 1.87 8.58
N LEU A 204 15.49 2.86 9.24
CA LEU A 204 14.54 2.63 10.31
C LEU A 204 13.24 1.99 9.80
N ILE A 205 12.71 2.42 8.65
CA ILE A 205 11.54 1.77 8.02
C ILE A 205 11.88 0.33 7.65
N ASP A 206 13.02 0.10 6.99
CA ASP A 206 13.43 -1.24 6.56
C ASP A 206 13.62 -2.17 7.77
N LYS A 207 14.21 -1.67 8.86
CA LYS A 207 14.35 -2.41 10.11
C LYS A 207 13.00 -2.74 10.73
N ALA A 208 12.09 -1.76 10.84
CA ALA A 208 10.75 -1.99 11.39
C ALA A 208 9.95 -3.03 10.59
N ALA A 209 10.09 -3.04 9.27
CA ALA A 209 9.49 -4.07 8.41
C ALA A 209 10.15 -5.44 8.64
N ALA A 210 11.48 -5.50 8.72
CA ALA A 210 12.23 -6.73 8.96
C ALA A 210 11.94 -7.34 10.35
N ASP A 211 11.68 -6.53 11.37
CA ASP A 211 11.32 -6.98 12.72
C ASP A 211 10.01 -7.81 12.75
N ILE A 212 9.14 -7.63 11.74
CA ILE A 212 7.93 -8.44 11.53
C ILE A 212 8.05 -9.41 10.34
N GLY A 213 9.29 -9.67 9.89
CA GLY A 213 9.64 -10.65 8.86
C GLY A 213 9.50 -10.16 7.41
N LEU A 214 9.09 -8.91 7.17
CA LEU A 214 8.96 -8.39 5.81
C LEU A 214 10.33 -8.03 5.22
N THR A 215 10.54 -8.45 3.98
CA THR A 215 11.78 -8.17 3.23
C THR A 215 11.54 -7.07 2.20
N PRO A 216 12.39 -6.03 2.11
CA PRO A 216 12.25 -4.99 1.09
C PRO A 216 12.49 -5.57 -0.31
N ILE A 217 11.48 -5.49 -1.17
CA ILE A 217 11.56 -5.91 -2.57
C ILE A 217 11.61 -4.72 -3.53
N TRP A 218 11.22 -3.52 -3.08
CA TRP A 218 11.33 -2.29 -3.85
C TRP A 218 11.50 -1.04 -2.98
N PRO A 219 12.38 -0.09 -3.36
CA PRO A 219 13.49 -0.29 -4.30
C PRO A 219 14.46 -1.33 -3.74
N SER A 220 14.89 -2.28 -4.56
CA SER A 220 15.87 -3.28 -4.13
C SER A 220 17.29 -2.77 -4.36
N THR A 221 18.09 -2.74 -3.30
CA THR A 221 19.55 -2.57 -3.35
C THR A 221 20.28 -3.91 -3.23
N ASN A 222 19.58 -5.00 -2.91
CA ASN A 222 20.14 -6.33 -2.71
C ASN A 222 19.93 -7.20 -3.97
N PRO A 223 21.01 -7.68 -4.62
CA PRO A 223 20.90 -8.61 -5.75
C PRO A 223 20.30 -9.98 -5.38
N GLU A 224 20.45 -10.41 -4.13
CA GLU A 224 20.13 -11.76 -3.66
C GLU A 224 19.05 -11.71 -2.58
N ILE A 225 17.86 -11.20 -2.94
CA ILE A 225 16.71 -11.28 -2.05
C ILE A 225 16.24 -12.74 -1.98
N THR A 226 16.20 -13.28 -0.77
CA THR A 226 15.56 -14.56 -0.46
C THR A 226 14.31 -14.28 0.37
N LEU A 227 13.18 -14.88 0.00
CA LEU A 227 11.98 -14.87 0.83
C LEU A 227 11.91 -16.21 1.57
N THR A 228 12.16 -16.18 2.87
CA THR A 228 12.03 -17.36 3.73
C THR A 228 10.60 -17.44 4.27
N PRO A 229 9.93 -18.61 4.21
CA PRO A 229 8.64 -18.79 4.85
C PRO A 229 8.72 -18.45 6.35
N HIS A 230 7.79 -17.64 6.82
CA HIS A 230 7.62 -17.37 8.25
C HIS A 230 6.17 -17.04 8.56
N THR A 231 5.84 -17.14 9.83
CA THR A 231 4.53 -16.74 10.34
C THR A 231 4.42 -15.23 10.32
N VAL A 232 3.39 -14.71 9.65
CA VAL A 232 3.10 -13.27 9.52
C VAL A 232 1.69 -13.00 10.01
N ALA A 233 1.56 -12.23 11.09
CA ALA A 233 0.25 -11.72 11.49
C ALA A 233 -0.14 -10.52 10.60
N LEU A 234 -1.11 -10.71 9.71
CA LEU A 234 -1.60 -9.65 8.81
C LEU A 234 -2.00 -8.36 9.55
N LYS A 235 -2.58 -8.51 10.75
CA LYS A 235 -2.96 -7.38 11.60
C LYS A 235 -1.75 -6.56 12.07
N GLU A 236 -0.61 -7.19 12.28
CA GLU A 236 0.63 -6.50 12.67
C GLU A 236 1.21 -5.74 11.49
N VAL A 237 1.26 -6.37 10.31
CA VAL A 237 1.69 -5.71 9.07
C VAL A 237 0.82 -4.49 8.77
N TRP A 238 -0.50 -4.61 8.92
CA TRP A 238 -1.44 -3.51 8.69
C TRP A 238 -1.19 -2.32 9.62
N ASN A 239 -0.86 -2.59 10.89
CA ASN A 239 -0.72 -1.55 11.92
C ASN A 239 0.72 -1.13 12.17
N LEU A 240 1.70 -1.64 11.43
CA LEU A 240 3.12 -1.30 11.62
C LEU A 240 3.36 0.20 11.47
N PHE A 241 2.75 0.81 10.44
CA PHE A 241 2.93 2.23 10.11
C PHE A 241 1.61 2.98 10.14
N VAL A 242 1.49 3.91 11.09
CA VAL A 242 0.25 4.65 11.35
C VAL A 242 0.46 6.14 11.11
N CYS A 243 -0.47 6.76 10.38
CA CYS A 243 -0.40 8.17 10.00
C CYS A 243 -0.92 9.14 11.07
N THR A 244 -1.36 8.67 12.23
CA THR A 244 -1.69 9.52 13.38
C THR A 244 -0.45 9.68 14.26
N PRO A 245 0.14 10.89 14.32
CA PRO A 245 1.19 11.20 15.28
C PRO A 245 0.70 11.02 16.71
N PHE A 246 1.62 10.67 17.62
CA PHE A 246 1.40 10.70 19.08
C PHE A 246 0.41 9.67 19.63
N THR A 247 -0.10 8.76 18.79
CA THR A 247 -0.96 7.65 19.22
C THR A 247 -0.21 6.33 19.32
N THR A 248 1.04 6.27 18.86
CA THR A 248 1.87 5.05 18.86
C THR A 248 2.98 5.16 19.90
N ARG A 249 3.60 4.02 20.23
CA ARG A 249 4.72 3.97 21.18
C ARG A 249 6.04 4.42 20.58
N ASN A 250 6.15 4.50 19.25
CA ASN A 250 7.40 4.86 18.58
C ASN A 250 7.20 5.99 17.55
N ASN A 251 7.78 7.14 17.85
CA ASN A 251 7.72 8.34 17.02
C ASN A 251 9.02 8.62 16.24
N GLU A 252 9.99 7.70 16.23
CA GLU A 252 11.29 7.88 15.55
C GLU A 252 11.16 8.14 14.04
N LEU A 253 10.04 7.73 13.43
CA LEU A 253 9.72 7.94 12.03
C LEU A 253 8.94 9.24 11.75
N LEU A 254 8.63 10.04 12.78
CA LEU A 254 8.09 11.38 12.60
C LEU A 254 9.19 12.40 12.24
N PRO A 255 8.87 13.41 11.43
CA PRO A 255 9.73 14.56 11.20
C PRO A 255 10.20 15.22 12.50
N ALA A 256 11.44 15.69 12.53
CA ALA A 256 12.08 16.24 13.74
C ALA A 256 11.25 17.36 14.42
N ALA A 257 10.65 18.27 13.64
CA ALA A 257 9.81 19.34 14.15
C ALA A 257 8.59 18.81 14.93
N LEU A 258 7.94 17.74 14.44
CA LEU A 258 6.78 17.13 15.08
C LEU A 258 7.15 16.32 16.33
N ARG A 259 8.32 15.65 16.33
CA ARG A 259 8.85 14.98 17.53
C ARG A 259 9.16 15.98 18.65
N ALA A 260 9.69 17.16 18.29
CA ALA A 260 9.95 18.22 19.26
C ALA A 260 8.65 18.78 19.86
N LEU A 261 7.58 18.92 19.06
CA LEU A 261 6.27 19.34 19.54
C LEU A 261 5.67 18.35 20.53
N GLU A 262 5.76 17.05 20.26
CA GLU A 262 5.34 16.01 21.21
C GLU A 262 6.05 16.14 22.55
N SER A 263 7.38 16.22 22.50
CA SER A 263 8.20 16.36 23.70
C SER A 263 7.75 17.57 24.51
N ALA A 264 7.52 18.72 23.87
CA ALA A 264 7.06 19.93 24.53
C ALA A 264 5.64 19.81 25.15
N VAL A 265 4.73 19.06 24.51
CA VAL A 265 3.38 18.81 25.05
C VAL A 265 3.43 17.84 26.24
N SER A 266 4.26 16.80 26.19
CA SER A 266 4.45 15.87 27.32
C SER A 266 5.04 16.54 28.56
N TYR A 267 5.85 17.60 28.40
CA TYR A 267 6.36 18.41 29.51
C TYR A 267 5.31 19.32 30.17
N LEU A 268 4.15 19.55 29.52
CA LEU A 268 3.09 20.43 30.00
C LEU A 268 1.93 19.67 30.68
N ASP A 269 1.99 18.33 30.73
CA ASP A 269 1.04 17.50 31.47
C ASP A 269 1.65 17.05 32.81
N PRO A 270 1.29 17.67 33.96
CA PRO A 270 1.91 17.38 35.25
C PRO A 270 1.47 16.02 35.84
N SER A 271 0.66 15.24 35.13
CA SER A 271 0.06 14.00 35.65
C SER A 271 0.97 12.76 35.60
N THR A 272 2.25 12.91 35.23
CA THR A 272 3.23 11.79 35.21
C THR A 272 4.29 11.83 36.32
N GLU A 273 4.20 12.77 37.26
CA GLU A 273 4.88 12.64 38.56
C GLU A 273 3.89 12.14 39.62
N THR A 274 3.73 10.82 39.75
CA THR A 274 3.46 10.12 41.02
C THR A 274 3.61 8.61 40.89
#